data_AF-G5JRM4-F1
#
_entry.id   AF-G5JRM4-F1
#
_cell.length_a   1.000
_cell.length_b   1.000
_cell.length_c   1.000
_cell.angle_alpha   90.00
_cell.angle_beta   90.00
_cell.angle_gamma   90.00
#
_symmetry.space_group_name_H-M   'P 1'
#
loop_
_entity.id
_entity.type
_entity.pdbx_description
1 polymer ?
#
loop_
_entity_poly.entity_id
_entity_poly.type
_entity_poly.pdbx_seq_one_letter_code
_entity_poly.pdbx_strand_id
1 'polypeptide(L)'
;MVKRLNFSNSDLTVTGIHNTVIVGKTSTKELEKLYGKPDRVETDSKKATDLFDKINNDEGSINVALEDNTDYWDTVKADHGSAILKKWNIDGYYEYKGKELAGVKVYFFISDDKVLSYVFDGDITDENIAKKDKYLRETIGA
;
A
#
# COMPACT_ATOMS: atom_id res chain seq x y z
N MET A 1 8.58 21.45 17.27
CA MET A 1 7.58 21.98 16.31
C MET A 1 7.24 20.87 15.34
N VAL A 2 6.12 20.17 15.55
CA VAL A 2 5.68 19.07 14.67
C VAL A 2 5.18 19.71 13.39
N LYS A 3 5.88 19.53 12.26
CA LYS A 3 5.37 19.89 10.94
C LYS A 3 4.05 19.15 10.75
N ARG A 4 2.93 19.85 10.85
CA ARG A 4 1.64 19.34 10.40
C ARG A 4 1.77 19.12 8.89
N LEU A 5 1.75 17.87 8.47
CA LEU A 5 1.62 17.53 7.05
C LEU A 5 0.29 18.14 6.59
N ASN A 6 0.35 19.14 5.71
CA ASN A 6 -0.81 19.61 4.98
C ASN A 6 -1.22 18.48 4.05
N PHE A 7 -2.13 17.62 4.52
CA PHE A 7 -2.75 16.58 3.71
C PHE A 7 -3.69 17.23 2.70
N SER A 8 -3.14 17.72 1.59
CA SER A 8 -3.88 17.80 0.33
C SER A 8 -4.21 16.37 -0.11
N ASN A 9 -5.38 16.14 -0.71
CA ASN A 9 -5.71 14.86 -1.34
C ASN A 9 -4.52 14.43 -2.19
N SER A 10 -3.94 13.27 -1.87
CA SER A 10 -2.80 12.73 -2.60
C SER A 10 -3.33 11.71 -3.59
N ASP A 11 -2.76 11.69 -4.79
CA ASP A 11 -3.24 10.77 -5.82
C ASP A 11 -2.96 9.32 -5.39
N LEU A 12 -3.98 8.47 -5.49
CA LEU A 12 -3.88 7.03 -5.25
C LEU A 12 -3.05 6.39 -6.37
N THR A 13 -1.74 6.40 -6.18
CA THR A 13 -0.68 5.92 -7.08
C THR A 13 0.33 5.13 -6.24
N VAL A 14 1.13 4.27 -6.86
CA VAL A 14 2.18 3.52 -6.14
C VAL A 14 3.18 4.48 -5.50
N THR A 15 3.59 5.50 -6.25
CA THR A 15 4.46 6.58 -5.76
C THR A 15 3.80 7.43 -4.67
N GLY A 16 2.51 7.75 -4.79
CA GLY A 16 1.76 8.51 -3.79
C GLY A 16 1.66 7.78 -2.44
N ILE A 17 1.41 6.47 -2.50
CA ILE A 17 1.35 5.59 -1.33
C ILE A 17 2.70 5.57 -0.61
N HIS A 18 3.79 5.30 -1.33
CA HIS A 18 5.15 5.34 -0.80
C HIS A 18 5.51 6.68 -0.14
N ASN A 19 5.05 7.77 -0.74
CA ASN A 19 5.38 9.10 -0.25
C ASN A 19 4.64 9.51 1.02
N THR A 20 3.44 8.98 1.25
CA THR A 20 2.51 9.51 2.27
C THR A 20 2.19 8.52 3.39
N VAL A 21 2.21 7.22 3.13
CA VAL A 21 1.90 6.19 4.13
C VAL A 21 3.15 5.89 4.95
N ILE A 22 2.98 5.90 6.27
CA ILE A 22 4.01 5.53 7.23
C ILE A 22 3.48 4.33 8.01
N VAL A 23 4.05 3.16 7.75
CA VAL A 23 3.68 1.92 8.42
C VAL A 23 3.86 2.08 9.93
N GLY A 24 2.93 1.56 10.73
CA GLY A 24 2.94 1.69 12.18
C GLY A 24 2.36 3.01 12.71
N LYS A 25 2.09 3.99 11.83
CA LYS A 25 1.67 5.34 12.21
C LYS A 25 0.41 5.82 11.49
N THR A 26 0.31 5.64 10.18
CA THR A 26 -0.85 6.09 9.40
C THR A 26 -2.09 5.32 9.82
N SER A 27 -3.12 6.06 10.25
CA SER A 27 -4.43 5.51 10.65
C SER A 27 -5.35 5.26 9.46
N THR A 28 -6.39 4.43 9.64
CA THR A 28 -7.43 4.22 8.60
C THR A 28 -8.13 5.52 8.23
N LYS A 29 -8.39 6.40 9.20
CA LYS A 29 -8.97 7.73 8.98
C LYS A 29 -8.06 8.63 8.15
N GLU A 30 -6.75 8.52 8.31
CA GLU A 30 -5.80 9.25 7.48
C GLU A 30 -5.73 8.67 6.06
N LEU A 31 -5.80 7.35 5.90
CA LEU A 31 -5.98 6.73 4.57
C LEU A 31 -7.23 7.26 3.88
N GLU A 32 -8.37 7.32 4.59
CA GLU A 32 -9.61 7.85 4.04
C GLU A 32 -9.50 9.32 3.62
N LYS A 33 -8.75 10.11 4.39
CA LYS A 33 -8.50 11.51 4.04
C LYS A 33 -7.58 11.65 2.82
N LEU A 34 -6.59 10.77 2.69
CA LEU A 34 -5.64 10.79 1.59
C LEU A 34 -6.28 10.34 0.27
N TYR A 35 -7.02 9.23 0.31
CA TYR A 35 -7.44 8.47 -0.88
C TYR A 35 -8.95 8.31 -1.04
N GLY A 36 -9.75 8.85 -0.11
CA GLY A 36 -11.18 8.62 -0.07
C GLY A 36 -11.56 7.29 0.58
N LYS A 37 -12.82 6.89 0.46
CA LYS A 37 -13.29 5.64 1.06
C LYS A 37 -12.68 4.43 0.36
N PRO A 38 -12.34 3.37 1.12
CA PRO A 38 -11.92 2.10 0.52
C PRO A 38 -13.06 1.48 -0.29
N ASP A 39 -12.71 0.75 -1.35
CA ASP A 39 -13.67 -0.04 -2.13
C ASP A 39 -14.21 -1.23 -1.34
N ARG A 40 -13.38 -1.79 -0.45
CA ARG A 40 -13.77 -2.86 0.46
C ARG A 40 -13.04 -2.72 1.80
N VAL A 41 -13.80 -2.98 2.87
CA VAL A 41 -13.26 -3.19 4.21
C VAL A 41 -13.53 -4.64 4.59
N GLU A 42 -12.48 -5.36 4.98
CA GLU A 42 -12.57 -6.71 5.56
C GLU A 42 -12.08 -6.63 7.01
N THR A 43 -12.85 -7.18 7.93
CA THR A 43 -12.57 -7.15 9.38
C THR A 43 -12.35 -8.54 9.97
N ASP A 44 -12.36 -9.58 9.13
CA ASP A 44 -12.00 -10.94 9.52
C ASP A 44 -10.47 -11.08 9.45
N SER A 45 -9.84 -11.20 10.63
CA SER A 45 -8.39 -11.32 10.77
C SER A 45 -7.84 -12.53 10.03
N LYS A 46 -8.54 -13.66 10.02
CA LYS A 46 -8.09 -14.87 9.32
C LYS A 46 -8.09 -14.64 7.81
N LYS A 47 -9.17 -14.08 7.25
CA LYS A 47 -9.22 -13.78 5.81
C LYS A 47 -8.16 -12.76 5.39
N ALA A 48 -7.88 -11.79 6.26
CA ALA A 48 -6.86 -10.80 5.99
C ALA A 48 -5.44 -11.41 6.00
N THR A 49 -5.13 -12.26 6.98
CA THR A 49 -3.87 -13.01 7.01
C THR A 49 -3.74 -13.96 5.82
N ASP A 50 -4.79 -14.73 5.50
CA ASP A 50 -4.79 -15.64 4.35
C ASP A 50 -4.52 -14.87 3.02
N LEU A 51 -5.08 -13.65 2.88
CA LEU A 51 -4.84 -12.81 1.71
C LEU A 51 -3.42 -12.24 1.68
N PHE A 52 -2.91 -11.77 2.82
CA PHE A 52 -1.53 -11.27 2.95
C PHE A 52 -0.52 -12.35 2.54
N ASP A 53 -0.67 -13.55 3.09
CA ASP A 53 0.20 -14.69 2.79
C ASP A 53 0.07 -15.11 1.32
N LYS A 54 -1.14 -15.12 0.77
CA LYS A 54 -1.35 -15.43 -0.65
C LYS A 54 -0.56 -14.48 -1.55
N ILE A 55 -0.67 -13.17 -1.33
CA ILE A 55 -0.03 -12.17 -2.20
C ILE A 55 1.50 -12.20 -2.04
N ASN A 56 2.02 -12.33 -0.81
CA ASN A 56 3.47 -12.36 -0.59
C ASN A 56 4.15 -13.63 -1.11
N ASN A 57 3.40 -14.73 -1.25
CA ASN A 57 3.92 -15.97 -1.83
C ASN A 57 3.73 -16.05 -3.35
N ASP A 58 3.18 -15.00 -3.99
CA ASP A 58 3.05 -14.94 -5.45
C ASP A 58 4.32 -14.36 -6.08
N GLU A 59 5.20 -15.27 -6.51
CA GLU A 59 6.48 -14.96 -7.17
C GLU A 59 6.31 -14.21 -8.50
N GLY A 60 5.11 -14.22 -9.10
CA GLY A 60 4.81 -13.48 -10.33
C GLY A 60 4.19 -12.10 -10.08
N SER A 61 4.02 -11.70 -8.83
CA SER A 61 3.27 -10.49 -8.48
C SER A 61 4.04 -9.21 -8.80
N ILE A 62 3.30 -8.11 -8.96
CA ILE A 62 3.85 -6.76 -9.06
C ILE A 62 4.78 -6.40 -7.88
N ASN A 63 4.61 -7.02 -6.71
CA ASN A 63 5.48 -6.77 -5.56
C ASN A 63 6.90 -7.27 -5.80
N VAL A 64 7.05 -8.42 -6.47
CA VAL A 64 8.36 -8.95 -6.89
C VAL A 64 8.99 -8.06 -7.95
N ALA A 65 8.21 -7.61 -8.94
CA ALA A 65 8.72 -6.68 -9.94
C ALA A 65 9.18 -5.36 -9.30
N LEU A 66 8.47 -4.85 -8.29
CA LEU A 66 8.89 -3.68 -7.51
C LEU A 66 10.18 -3.94 -6.73
N GLU A 67 10.35 -5.13 -6.14
CA GLU A 67 11.56 -5.54 -5.42
C GLU A 67 12.77 -5.66 -6.37
N ASP A 68 12.62 -6.34 -7.49
CA ASP A 68 13.71 -6.63 -8.43
C ASP A 68 14.20 -5.40 -9.20
N ASN A 69 13.30 -4.44 -9.47
CA ASN A 69 13.59 -3.33 -10.39
C ASN A 69 13.72 -1.98 -9.70
N THR A 70 13.35 -1.84 -8.42
CA THR A 70 13.27 -0.54 -7.75
C THR A 70 13.71 -0.59 -6.29
N ASP A 71 13.90 0.57 -5.67
CA ASP A 71 14.16 0.72 -4.24
C ASP A 71 12.87 0.80 -3.39
N TYR A 72 11.71 0.40 -3.95
CA TYR A 72 10.41 0.66 -3.35
C TYR A 72 10.29 0.14 -1.92
N TRP A 73 10.52 -1.16 -1.72
CA TRP A 73 10.36 -1.82 -0.41
C TRP A 73 11.45 -1.41 0.57
N ASP A 74 12.68 -1.20 0.10
CA ASP A 74 13.83 -0.76 0.91
C ASP A 74 13.65 0.64 1.50
N THR A 75 12.84 1.48 0.84
CA THR A 75 12.66 2.89 1.22
C THR A 75 11.29 3.19 1.81
N VAL A 76 10.50 2.15 2.13
CA VAL A 76 9.22 2.30 2.84
C VAL A 76 9.43 2.99 4.19
N LYS A 77 8.57 3.97 4.47
CA LYS A 77 8.59 4.67 5.76
C LYS A 77 7.88 3.84 6.81
N ALA A 78 8.57 3.54 7.90
CA ALA A 78 8.02 2.85 9.05
C ALA A 78 8.31 3.60 10.36
N ASP A 79 7.35 3.58 11.28
CA ASP A 79 7.56 3.95 12.67
C ASP A 79 8.06 2.74 13.46
N HIS A 80 9.38 2.55 13.48
CA HIS A 80 10.01 1.43 14.20
C HIS A 80 9.77 1.45 15.73
N GLY A 81 9.27 2.56 16.28
CA GLY A 81 8.84 2.65 17.68
C GLY A 81 7.45 2.04 17.93
N SER A 82 6.67 1.80 16.88
CA SER A 82 5.28 1.38 16.96
C SER A 82 5.13 -0.01 17.59
N ALA A 83 4.16 -0.13 18.50
CA ALA A 83 3.87 -1.39 19.17
C ALA A 83 3.21 -2.44 18.24
N ILE A 84 2.52 -2.01 17.18
CA ILE A 84 1.83 -2.92 16.27
C ILE A 84 2.81 -3.76 15.44
N LEU A 85 3.94 -3.15 15.05
CA LEU A 85 5.01 -3.83 14.31
C LEU A 85 5.68 -4.94 15.12
N LYS A 86 5.64 -4.88 16.45
CA LYS A 86 6.20 -5.91 17.33
C LYS A 86 5.27 -7.11 17.54
N LYS A 87 3.97 -6.92 17.31
CA LYS A 87 2.94 -7.94 17.54
C LYS A 87 2.54 -8.67 16.27
N TRP A 88 2.62 -7.98 15.12
CA TRP A 88 2.26 -8.51 13.81
C TRP A 88 0.89 -9.22 13.79
N ASN A 89 -0.14 -8.55 14.33
CA ASN A 89 -1.51 -9.06 14.35
C ASN A 89 -2.37 -8.29 13.35
N ILE A 90 -2.82 -8.95 12.28
CA ILE A 90 -3.69 -8.34 11.28
C ILE A 90 -5.14 -8.44 11.75
N ASP A 91 -5.80 -7.30 11.94
CA ASP A 91 -7.22 -7.22 12.31
C ASP A 91 -8.12 -7.27 11.06
N GLY A 92 -7.61 -6.83 9.91
CA GLY A 92 -8.37 -6.70 8.68
C GLY A 92 -7.57 -6.05 7.56
N TYR A 93 -8.23 -5.68 6.46
CA TYR A 93 -7.63 -4.88 5.40
C TYR A 93 -8.60 -3.91 4.76
N TYR A 94 -8.04 -2.86 4.16
CA TYR A 94 -8.73 -1.90 3.30
C TYR A 94 -8.22 -2.08 1.86
N GLU A 95 -9.13 -2.41 0.94
CA GLU A 95 -8.85 -2.51 -0.50
C GLU A 95 -9.15 -1.18 -1.17
N TYR A 96 -8.21 -0.71 -1.99
CA TYR A 96 -8.39 0.46 -2.84
C TYR A 96 -8.06 0.15 -4.31
N LYS A 97 -8.86 0.72 -5.19
CA LYS A 97 -8.70 0.72 -6.65
C LYS A 97 -8.76 2.15 -7.13
N GLY A 98 -7.86 2.50 -8.03
CA GLY A 98 -7.80 3.82 -8.65
C GLY A 98 -7.44 3.68 -10.10
N LYS A 99 -7.94 4.61 -10.93
CA LYS A 99 -7.51 4.70 -12.33
C LYS A 99 -5.99 4.87 -12.42
N GLU A 100 -5.42 5.65 -11.52
CA GLU A 100 -3.98 5.94 -11.48
C GLU A 100 -3.12 4.79 -10.92
N LEU A 101 -3.71 3.64 -10.57
CA LEU A 101 -2.98 2.40 -10.23
C LEU A 101 -2.76 1.49 -11.45
N ALA A 102 -3.06 1.94 -12.68
CA ALA A 102 -2.77 1.19 -13.90
C ALA A 102 -3.36 -0.25 -13.96
N GLY A 103 -4.47 -0.49 -13.24
CA GLY A 103 -5.11 -1.80 -13.15
C GLY A 103 -4.80 -2.60 -11.89
N VAL A 104 -3.76 -2.23 -11.14
CA VAL A 104 -3.44 -2.88 -9.86
C VAL A 104 -4.34 -2.36 -8.74
N LYS A 105 -4.41 -3.13 -7.66
CA LYS A 105 -5.07 -2.76 -6.42
C LYS A 105 -4.03 -2.62 -5.32
N VAL A 106 -4.34 -1.85 -4.28
CA VAL A 106 -3.57 -1.87 -3.04
C VAL A 106 -4.42 -2.39 -1.90
N TYR A 107 -3.80 -3.21 -1.05
CA TYR A 107 -4.37 -3.72 0.18
C TYR A 107 -3.58 -3.15 1.36
N PHE A 108 -4.21 -2.32 2.18
CA PHE A 108 -3.65 -1.86 3.46
C PHE A 108 -4.11 -2.80 4.57
N PHE A 109 -3.19 -3.58 5.14
CA PHE A 109 -3.47 -4.45 6.27
C PHE A 109 -3.42 -3.64 7.56
N ILE A 110 -4.46 -3.79 8.38
CA ILE A 110 -4.74 -2.92 9.52
C ILE A 110 -4.53 -3.68 10.82
N SER A 111 -3.95 -2.98 11.80
CA SER A 111 -3.83 -3.42 13.19
C SER A 111 -4.02 -2.20 14.10
N ASP A 112 -4.93 -2.28 15.07
CA ASP A 112 -5.23 -1.19 16.01
C ASP A 112 -5.44 0.16 15.30
N ASP A 113 -6.33 0.14 14.30
CA ASP A 113 -6.71 1.29 13.45
C ASP A 113 -5.57 1.90 12.62
N LYS A 114 -4.42 1.23 12.52
CA LYS A 114 -3.23 1.72 11.80
C LYS A 114 -2.78 0.74 10.75
N VAL A 115 -2.12 1.25 9.72
CA VAL A 115 -1.48 0.45 8.68
C VAL A 115 -0.34 -0.35 9.30
N LEU A 116 -0.48 -1.68 9.33
CA LEU A 116 0.56 -2.63 9.72
C LEU A 116 1.47 -2.99 8.54
N SER A 117 0.89 -3.14 7.35
CA SER A 117 1.59 -3.43 6.10
C SER A 117 0.70 -3.07 4.92
N TYR A 118 1.27 -3.02 3.71
CA TYR A 118 0.49 -2.93 2.48
C TYR A 118 1.20 -3.64 1.32
N VAL A 119 0.41 -4.15 0.38
CA VAL A 119 0.89 -4.85 -0.82
C VAL A 119 -0.01 -4.51 -2.01
N PHE A 120 0.50 -4.74 -3.22
CA PHE A 120 -0.27 -4.58 -4.45
C PHE A 120 -0.67 -5.95 -5.01
N ASP A 121 -1.78 -5.99 -5.76
CA ASP A 121 -2.27 -7.22 -6.38
C ASP A 121 -2.87 -6.92 -7.76
N GLY A 122 -2.79 -7.91 -8.65
CA GLY A 122 -3.23 -7.84 -10.03
C GLY A 122 -2.16 -7.35 -11.00
N ASP A 123 -2.55 -7.33 -12.28
CA ASP A 123 -1.67 -7.01 -13.40
C ASP A 123 -1.76 -5.54 -13.81
N ILE A 124 -0.66 -5.02 -14.35
CA ILE A 124 -0.67 -3.75 -15.07
C ILE A 124 -1.46 -3.94 -16.37
N THR A 125 -2.58 -3.23 -16.50
CA THR A 125 -3.46 -3.29 -17.68
C THR A 125 -3.49 -1.98 -18.46
N ASP A 126 -2.95 -0.89 -17.91
CA ASP A 126 -2.79 0.39 -18.59
C ASP A 126 -1.34 0.89 -18.51
N GLU A 127 -0.53 0.54 -19.51
CA GLU A 127 0.86 0.97 -19.59
C GLU A 127 1.02 2.50 -19.64
N ASN A 128 0.05 3.24 -20.20
CA ASN A 128 0.18 4.70 -20.30
C ASN A 128 0.08 5.36 -18.92
N ILE A 129 -0.69 4.75 -18.02
CA ILE A 129 -0.75 5.18 -16.62
C ILE A 129 0.50 4.70 -15.88
N ALA A 130 0.90 3.43 -16.05
CA ALA A 130 2.11 2.90 -15.41
C ALA A 130 3.36 3.73 -15.73
N LYS A 131 3.52 4.19 -16.98
CA LYS A 131 4.64 5.05 -17.41
C LYS A 131 4.72 6.40 -16.68
N LYS A 132 3.62 6.88 -16.08
CA LYS A 132 3.58 8.14 -15.33
C LYS A 132 3.97 7.97 -13.86
N ASP A 133 3.76 6.80 -13.28
CA ASP A 133 4.18 6.50 -11.91
C ASP A 133 5.67 6.12 -11.89
N LYS A 134 6.45 6.68 -10.95
CA LYS A 134 7.90 6.44 -10.87
C LYS A 134 8.20 4.94 -10.82
N TYR A 135 7.54 4.22 -9.91
CA TYR A 135 7.85 2.84 -9.61
C TYR A 135 7.27 1.89 -10.66
N LEU A 136 6.02 2.10 -11.07
CA LEU A 136 5.42 1.24 -12.11
C LEU A 136 6.12 1.35 -13.47
N ARG A 137 6.65 2.53 -13.82
CA ARG A 137 7.42 2.69 -15.07
C ARG A 137 8.68 1.81 -15.06
N GLU A 138 9.33 1.69 -13.91
CA GLU A 138 10.57 0.92 -13.77
C GLU A 138 10.30 -0.59 -13.83
N THR A 139 9.11 -1.06 -13.42
CA THR A 139 8.75 -2.49 -13.46
C THR A 139 8.39 -3.02 -14.85
N ILE A 140 7.94 -2.15 -15.77
CA ILE A 140 7.51 -2.58 -17.12
C ILE A 140 8.61 -2.45 -18.19
N GLY A 141 9.81 -2.00 -17.81
CA GLY A 141 10.88 -1.66 -18.74
C GLY A 141 10.51 -0.43 -19.57
N ALA A 142 10.96 0.75 -19.13
CA ALA A 142 10.74 2.01 -19.83
C ALA A 142 11.39 2.07 -21.22
#